data_AF-A0A1Q7D4R9-F1
#
_entry.id   AF-A0A1Q7D4R9-F1
#
_cell.length_a   1.000
_cell.length_b   1.000
_cell.length_c   1.000
_cell.angle_alpha   90.00
_cell.angle_beta   90.00
_cell.angle_gamma   90.00
#
_symmetry.space_group_name_H-M   'P 1'
#
loop_
_entity.id
_entity.type
_entity.pdbx_description
1 polymer ?
#
loop_
_entity_poly.entity_id
_entity_poly.type
_entity_poly.pdbx_seq_one_letter_code
_entity_poly.pdbx_strand_id
1 'polypeptide(L)'
;MLSIVSLVFLPVYLRDVAAIPLDRVGIYLGLVSVGAAGLAIAAGRLADAIGAVPALLGAAGVMTAASVLMTLSGRAEPLVGFAALLLGATQAANPVVASAVERIIPPARAAQGYATYQVAFALGFGAGGTVAGFLYEADPLLPFIASAALALPVAAIVAAVLSRAIVPLERSAELS
;
A
#
# COMPACT_ATOMS: atom_id res chain seq x y z
N MET A 1 -2.48 -0.70 -3.69
CA MET A 1 -2.78 -0.68 -5.15
C MET A 1 -2.25 0.58 -5.82
N LEU A 2 -2.44 1.78 -5.28
CA LEU A 2 -1.84 3.00 -5.86
C LEU A 2 -0.44 3.35 -5.29
N SER A 3 -0.03 2.59 -4.30
CA SER A 3 1.22 2.69 -3.55
C SER A 3 2.47 2.17 -4.30
N ILE A 4 2.27 1.55 -5.46
CA ILE A 4 3.32 1.02 -6.33
C ILE A 4 4.10 2.15 -7.03
N VAL A 5 3.47 3.32 -7.16
CA VAL A 5 4.02 4.52 -7.80
C VAL A 5 5.34 4.96 -7.17
N SER A 6 5.50 4.80 -5.85
CA SER A 6 6.72 5.18 -5.13
C SER A 6 7.78 4.07 -5.07
N LEU A 7 7.38 2.79 -5.04
CA LEU A 7 8.30 1.67 -4.78
C LEU A 7 9.12 1.28 -6.02
N VAL A 8 8.51 1.38 -7.21
CA VAL A 8 9.16 1.04 -8.50
C VAL A 8 10.28 2.01 -8.82
N PHE A 9 10.09 3.29 -8.50
CA PHE A 9 11.07 4.35 -8.75
C PHE A 9 11.96 4.64 -7.54
N LEU A 10 11.73 4.00 -6.40
CA LEU A 10 12.55 4.15 -5.20
C LEU A 10 14.05 3.94 -5.46
N PRO A 11 14.52 2.91 -6.20
CA PRO A 11 15.94 2.73 -6.47
C PRO A 11 16.52 3.86 -7.32
N VAL A 12 15.73 4.38 -8.25
CA VAL A 12 16.10 5.48 -9.15
C VAL A 12 16.15 6.79 -8.38
N TYR A 13 15.18 7.05 -7.51
CA TYR A 13 15.17 8.20 -6.59
C TYR A 13 16.36 8.18 -5.62
N LEU A 14 16.65 7.02 -5.02
CA LEU A 14 17.78 6.86 -4.09
C LEU A 14 19.11 7.17 -4.78
N ARG A 15 19.25 6.76 -6.04
CA ARG A 15 20.45 7.01 -6.85
C ARG A 15 20.54 8.46 -7.32
N ASP A 16 19.49 8.96 -7.97
CA ASP A 16 19.55 10.20 -8.76
C ASP A 16 19.25 11.45 -7.91
N VAL A 17 18.42 11.32 -6.87
CA VAL A 17 18.04 12.45 -5.99
C VAL A 17 18.78 12.39 -4.65
N ALA A 18 18.71 11.24 -3.97
CA ALA A 18 19.36 11.08 -2.67
C ALA A 18 20.88 10.85 -2.79
N ALA A 19 21.41 10.71 -4.01
CA ALA A 19 22.84 10.51 -4.32
C ALA A 19 23.47 9.31 -3.58
N ILE A 20 22.64 8.29 -3.27
CA ILE A 20 23.09 7.08 -2.59
C ILE A 20 23.77 6.16 -3.61
N PRO A 21 24.98 5.66 -3.31
CA PRO A 21 25.71 4.81 -4.22
C PRO A 21 25.03 3.44 -4.36
N LEU A 22 25.16 2.85 -5.55
CA LEU A 22 24.38 1.68 -6.00
C LEU A 22 24.56 0.44 -5.12
N ASP A 23 25.72 0.32 -4.48
CA ASP A 23 26.08 -0.72 -3.50
C ASP A 23 25.21 -0.67 -2.23
N ARG A 24 24.70 0.51 -1.86
CA ARG A 24 23.87 0.71 -0.66
C ARG A 24 22.37 0.70 -0.96
N VAL A 25 21.96 0.87 -2.21
CA VAL A 25 20.53 0.87 -2.60
C VAL A 25 19.83 -0.42 -2.18
N GLY A 26 20.52 -1.56 -2.24
CA GLY A 26 19.99 -2.85 -1.79
C GLY A 26 19.62 -2.87 -0.29
N ILE A 27 20.34 -2.12 0.55
CA ILE A 27 20.07 -2.04 2.00
C ILE A 27 18.73 -1.34 2.25
N TYR A 28 18.45 -0.26 1.51
CA TYR A 28 17.18 0.48 1.62
C TYR A 28 16.00 -0.35 1.12
N LEU A 29 16.16 -1.13 0.05
CA LEU A 29 15.16 -2.09 -0.40
C LEU A 29 14.94 -3.23 0.62
N GLY A 30 16.00 -3.66 1.30
CA GLY A 30 15.91 -4.57 2.44
C GLY A 30 15.10 -3.98 3.59
N LEU A 31 15.35 -2.71 3.95
CA LEU A 31 14.59 -2.00 4.98
C LEU A 31 13.11 -1.88 4.66
N VAL A 32 12.75 -1.61 3.39
CA VAL A 32 11.35 -1.64 2.93
C VAL A 32 10.74 -3.02 3.18
N SER A 33 11.48 -4.09 2.89
CA SER A 33 10.99 -5.47 3.03
C SER A 33 10.80 -5.86 4.51
N VAL A 34 11.73 -5.43 5.38
CA VAL A 34 11.61 -5.60 6.84
C VAL A 34 10.42 -4.82 7.39
N GLY A 35 10.28 -3.56 6.96
CA GLY A 35 9.13 -2.72 7.30
C GLY A 35 7.81 -3.34 6.83
N ALA A 36 7.78 -3.88 5.61
CA ALA A 36 6.61 -4.55 5.06
C ALA A 36 6.21 -5.77 5.89
N ALA A 37 7.16 -6.62 6.28
CA ALA A 37 6.88 -7.79 7.11
C ALA A 37 6.35 -7.40 8.50
N GLY A 38 7.03 -6.46 9.18
CA GLY A 38 6.62 -6.01 10.51
C GLY A 38 5.28 -5.29 10.51
N LEU A 39 5.06 -4.38 9.55
CA LEU A 39 3.82 -3.63 9.43
C LEU A 39 2.67 -4.51 8.94
N ALA A 40 2.91 -5.53 8.12
CA ALA A 40 1.88 -6.50 7.73
C ALA A 40 1.37 -7.29 8.94
N ILE A 41 2.26 -7.73 9.83
CA ILE A 41 1.87 -8.40 11.07
C ILE A 41 1.06 -7.42 11.95
N ALA A 42 1.54 -6.19 12.13
CA ALA A 42 0.84 -5.18 12.93
C ALA A 42 -0.55 -4.84 12.34
N ALA A 43 -0.64 -4.64 11.03
CA ALA A 43 -1.88 -4.34 10.33
C ALA A 43 -2.87 -5.51 10.38
N GLY A 44 -2.38 -6.75 10.27
CA GLY A 44 -3.19 -7.96 10.44
C GLY A 44 -3.78 -8.04 11.85
N ARG A 45 -2.94 -7.92 12.88
CA ARG A 45 -3.42 -7.92 14.28
C ARG A 45 -4.39 -6.77 14.57
N LEU A 46 -4.16 -5.60 13.96
CA LEU A 46 -5.06 -4.47 14.10
C LEU A 46 -6.39 -4.72 13.38
N ALA A 47 -6.37 -5.36 12.20
CA ALA A 47 -7.56 -5.76 11.48
C ALA A 47 -8.38 -6.79 12.27
N ASP A 48 -7.71 -7.73 12.93
CA ASP A 48 -8.35 -8.74 13.79
C ASP A 48 -8.95 -8.12 15.06
N ALA A 49 -8.30 -7.09 15.64
CA ALA A 49 -8.71 -6.50 16.91
C ALA A 49 -9.81 -5.43 16.78
N ILE A 50 -9.72 -4.56 15.77
CA ILE A 50 -10.61 -3.39 15.61
C ILE A 50 -11.30 -3.34 14.25
N GLY A 51 -11.08 -4.34 13.39
CA GLY A 51 -11.71 -4.47 12.07
C GLY A 51 -10.83 -4.04 10.90
N ALA A 52 -11.12 -4.59 9.72
CA ALA A 52 -10.36 -4.35 8.49
C ALA A 52 -10.33 -2.87 8.07
N VAL A 53 -11.40 -2.11 8.32
CA VAL A 53 -11.54 -0.70 7.92
C VAL A 53 -10.55 0.22 8.64
N PRO A 54 -10.49 0.28 9.99
CA PRO A 54 -9.51 1.12 10.68
C PRO A 54 -8.06 0.66 10.45
N ALA A 55 -7.81 -0.63 10.23
CA ALA A 55 -6.49 -1.11 9.85
C ALA A 55 -6.04 -0.59 8.48
N LEU A 56 -6.94 -0.55 7.50
CA LEU A 56 -6.70 0.02 6.18
C LEU A 56 -6.40 1.53 6.24
N LEU A 57 -7.18 2.28 7.01
CA LEU A 57 -6.97 3.72 7.18
C LEU A 57 -5.66 4.01 7.92
N GLY A 58 -5.31 3.22 8.93
CA GLY A 58 -4.03 3.31 9.63
C GLY A 58 -2.84 3.06 8.70
N ALA A 59 -2.89 1.99 7.89
CA ALA A 59 -1.85 1.69 6.91
C ALA A 59 -1.71 2.81 5.86
N ALA A 60 -2.83 3.35 5.38
CA ALA A 60 -2.83 4.48 4.44
C ALA A 60 -2.23 5.76 5.06
N GLY A 61 -2.51 6.03 6.34
CA GLY A 61 -1.91 7.13 7.09
C GLY A 61 -0.39 6.98 7.22
N VAL A 62 0.09 5.79 7.62
CA VAL A 62 1.53 5.50 7.72
C VAL A 62 2.22 5.65 6.37
N MET A 63 1.58 5.19 5.30
CA MET A 63 2.12 5.31 3.94
C MET A 63 2.16 6.76 3.45
N THR A 64 1.16 7.57 3.80
CA THR A 64 1.13 9.00 3.50
C THR A 64 2.27 9.71 4.23
N ALA A 65 2.44 9.42 5.53
CA ALA A 65 3.54 9.95 6.33
C ALA A 65 4.91 9.52 5.77
N ALA A 66 5.05 8.26 5.35
CA ALA A 66 6.28 7.75 4.73
C ALA A 66 6.62 8.50 3.44
N SER A 67 5.60 8.76 2.60
CA SER A 67 5.78 9.48 1.33
C SER A 67 6.19 10.93 1.56
N VAL A 68 5.55 11.62 2.51
CA VAL A 68 5.92 13.00 2.91
C VAL A 68 7.32 13.04 3.51
N LEU A 69 7.66 12.10 4.39
CA LEU A 69 9.01 11.96 4.94
C LEU A 69 10.05 11.74 3.84
N MET A 70 9.72 10.99 2.80
CA MET A 70 10.64 10.75 1.68
C MET A 70 10.84 11.98 0.78
N THR A 71 9.82 12.84 0.64
CA THR A 71 9.96 14.12 -0.05
C THR A 71 10.80 15.12 0.77
N LEU A 72 10.64 15.11 2.10
CA LEU A 72 11.34 16.03 2.99
C LEU A 72 12.77 15.59 3.36
N SER A 73 13.11 14.32 3.14
CA SER A 73 14.39 13.74 3.56
C SER A 73 15.60 14.27 2.78
N GLY A 74 15.42 14.70 1.53
CA GLY A 74 16.50 15.19 0.68
C GLY A 74 17.67 14.18 0.58
N ARG A 75 18.83 14.53 1.13
CA ARG A 75 20.05 13.67 1.17
C ARG A 75 20.37 13.12 2.56
N ALA A 76 19.47 13.26 3.53
CA ALA A 76 19.70 12.74 4.88
C ALA A 76 19.49 11.22 4.90
N GLU A 77 20.56 10.45 4.73
CA GLU A 77 20.57 8.97 4.76
C GLU A 77 19.71 8.34 5.88
N PRO A 78 19.77 8.76 7.16
CA PRO A 78 18.95 8.16 8.21
C PRO A 78 17.45 8.43 8.05
N LEU A 79 17.06 9.60 7.53
CA LEU A 79 15.66 9.93 7.25
C LEU A 79 15.14 9.12 6.07
N VAL A 80 15.96 8.93 5.04
CA VAL A 80 15.67 8.09 3.87
C VAL A 80 15.47 6.63 4.31
N GLY A 81 16.32 6.11 5.20
CA GLY A 81 16.20 4.76 5.75
C GLY A 81 14.91 4.56 6.54
N PHE A 82 14.53 5.54 7.35
CA PHE A 82 13.28 5.50 8.11
C PHE A 82 12.05 5.59 7.20
N ALA A 83 12.05 6.49 6.21
CA ALA A 83 11.00 6.59 5.22
C ALA A 83 10.86 5.30 4.39
N ALA A 84 11.98 4.66 4.03
CA ALA A 84 11.99 3.36 3.35
C ALA A 84 11.34 2.26 4.20
N LEU A 85 11.63 2.21 5.50
CA LEU A 85 10.99 1.24 6.42
C LEU A 85 9.48 1.49 6.50
N LEU A 86 9.04 2.74 6.63
CA LEU A 86 7.62 3.10 6.70
C LEU A 86 6.89 2.88 5.36
N LEU A 87 7.58 3.01 4.22
CA LEU A 87 7.04 2.67 2.90
C LEU A 87 6.60 1.21 2.82
N GLY A 88 7.13 0.33 3.66
CA GLY A 88 6.66 -1.04 3.83
C GLY A 88 5.17 -1.16 4.20
N ALA A 89 4.56 -0.13 4.80
CA ALA A 89 3.11 -0.06 5.08
C ALA A 89 2.24 -0.29 3.84
N THR A 90 2.77 0.09 2.67
CA THR A 90 2.19 -0.17 1.34
C THR A 90 1.77 -1.62 1.17
N GLN A 91 2.65 -2.55 1.55
CA GLN A 91 2.44 -3.97 1.37
C GLN A 91 1.56 -4.57 2.47
N ALA A 92 1.55 -3.94 3.65
CA ALA A 92 0.76 -4.36 4.81
C ALA A 92 -0.76 -4.28 4.58
N ALA A 93 -1.23 -3.42 3.66
CA ALA A 93 -2.66 -3.31 3.34
C ALA A 93 -3.20 -4.49 2.49
N ASN A 94 -2.35 -5.20 1.75
CA ASN A 94 -2.76 -6.31 0.89
C ASN A 94 -3.43 -7.48 1.64
N PRO A 95 -2.89 -8.02 2.76
CA PRO A 95 -3.53 -9.11 3.48
C PRO A 95 -4.90 -8.72 4.07
N VAL A 96 -5.06 -7.46 4.49
CA VAL A 96 -6.34 -6.95 5.01
C VAL A 96 -7.40 -6.92 3.91
N VAL A 97 -7.05 -6.45 2.71
CA VAL A 97 -7.95 -6.46 1.54
C VAL A 97 -8.24 -7.89 1.10
N ALA A 98 -7.22 -8.77 1.05
CA ALA A 98 -7.40 -10.16 0.66
C ALA A 98 -8.36 -10.91 1.60
N SER A 99 -8.18 -10.76 2.91
CA SER A 99 -9.09 -11.34 3.92
C SER A 99 -10.51 -10.79 3.79
N ALA A 100 -10.66 -9.49 3.54
CA ALA A 100 -11.99 -8.89 3.35
C ALA A 100 -12.68 -9.39 2.07
N VAL A 101 -11.92 -9.60 0.99
CA VAL A 101 -12.41 -10.18 -0.28
C VAL A 101 -12.82 -11.64 -0.08
N GLU A 102 -12.07 -12.42 0.70
CA GLU A 102 -12.40 -13.81 1.02
C GLU A 102 -13.76 -13.94 1.72
N ARG A 103 -14.11 -13.00 2.62
CA ARG A 103 -15.44 -12.97 3.27
C ARG A 103 -16.59 -12.67 2.31
N ILE A 104 -16.32 -12.07 1.16
CA ILE A 104 -17.33 -11.68 0.16
C ILE A 104 -17.53 -12.78 -0.90
N ILE A 105 -16.49 -13.54 -1.22
CA ILE A 105 -16.54 -14.54 -2.29
C ILE A 105 -17.24 -15.82 -1.81
N PRO A 106 -18.31 -16.28 -2.47
CA PRO A 106 -18.95 -17.54 -2.14
C PRO A 106 -18.01 -18.74 -2.37
N PRO A 107 -17.97 -19.75 -1.48
CA PRO A 107 -17.07 -20.90 -1.60
C PRO A 107 -17.22 -21.63 -2.95
N ALA A 108 -18.45 -21.72 -3.45
CA ALA A 108 -18.77 -22.35 -4.73
C ALA A 108 -18.19 -21.64 -5.97
N ARG A 109 -17.78 -20.37 -5.84
CA ARG A 109 -17.21 -19.55 -6.92
C ARG A 109 -15.85 -18.95 -6.55
N ALA A 110 -15.17 -19.52 -5.55
CA ALA A 110 -13.87 -19.05 -5.06
C ALA A 110 -12.87 -18.83 -6.20
N ALA A 111 -12.75 -19.80 -7.12
CA ALA A 111 -11.84 -19.71 -8.26
C ALA A 111 -12.13 -18.50 -9.17
N GLN A 112 -13.40 -18.21 -9.49
CA GLN A 112 -13.79 -17.08 -10.33
C GLN A 112 -13.66 -15.73 -9.60
N GLY A 113 -13.97 -15.70 -8.30
CA GLY A 113 -13.82 -14.51 -7.47
C GLY A 113 -12.35 -14.11 -7.32
N TYR A 114 -11.48 -15.06 -7.00
CA TYR A 114 -10.04 -14.81 -6.90
C TYR A 114 -9.41 -14.47 -8.25
N ALA A 115 -9.84 -15.10 -9.34
CA ALA A 115 -9.38 -14.73 -10.68
C ALA A 115 -9.73 -13.27 -11.02
N THR A 116 -10.95 -12.83 -10.72
CA THR A 116 -11.39 -11.45 -10.95
C THR A 116 -10.61 -10.46 -10.08
N TYR A 117 -10.41 -10.80 -8.80
CA TYR A 117 -9.57 -10.01 -7.89
C TYR A 117 -8.15 -9.87 -8.43
N GLN A 118 -7.53 -10.96 -8.92
CA GLN A 118 -6.18 -10.90 -9.48
C GLN A 118 -6.09 -10.09 -10.78
N VAL A 119 -7.10 -10.15 -11.64
CA VAL A 119 -7.15 -9.30 -12.84
C VAL A 119 -7.25 -7.83 -12.46
N ALA A 120 -8.13 -7.49 -11.50
CA ALA A 120 -8.24 -6.12 -11.00
C ALA A 120 -6.93 -5.64 -10.37
N PHE A 121 -6.25 -6.52 -9.62
CA PHE A 121 -4.95 -6.24 -9.03
C PHE A 121 -3.88 -5.97 -10.11
N ALA A 122 -3.79 -6.83 -11.12
CA ALA A 122 -2.83 -6.70 -12.21
C ALA A 122 -3.07 -5.43 -13.03
N LEU A 123 -4.34 -5.09 -13.30
CA LEU A 123 -4.70 -3.85 -13.99
C LEU A 123 -4.31 -2.61 -13.18
N GLY A 124 -4.61 -2.60 -11.88
CA GLY A 124 -4.21 -1.52 -10.98
C GLY A 124 -2.68 -1.38 -10.89
N PHE A 125 -1.97 -2.51 -10.82
CA PHE A 125 -0.51 -2.55 -10.82
C PHE A 125 0.09 -1.99 -12.11
N GLY A 126 -0.39 -2.45 -13.26
CA GLY A 126 0.07 -2.00 -14.57
C GLY A 126 -0.22 -0.52 -14.83
N ALA A 127 -1.48 -0.10 -14.68
CA ALA A 127 -1.88 1.29 -14.90
C ALA A 127 -1.19 2.25 -13.91
N GLY A 128 -1.07 1.85 -12.65
CA GLY A 128 -0.36 2.63 -11.62
C GLY A 128 1.12 2.83 -11.95
N GLY A 129 1.81 1.77 -12.41
CA GLY A 129 3.20 1.86 -12.84
C GLY A 129 3.41 2.76 -14.06
N THR A 130 2.51 2.70 -15.04
CA THR A 130 2.57 3.58 -16.22
C THR A 130 2.37 5.05 -15.85
N VAL A 131 1.36 5.36 -15.03
CA VAL A 131 1.12 6.73 -14.55
C VAL A 131 2.30 7.24 -13.72
N ALA A 132 2.88 6.38 -12.89
CA ALA A 132 4.08 6.69 -12.10
C ALA A 132 5.28 7.07 -12.97
N GLY A 133 5.49 6.37 -14.09
CA GLY A 133 6.57 6.66 -15.02
C GLY A 133 6.45 8.06 -15.62
N PHE A 134 5.26 8.43 -16.10
CA PHE A 134 5.01 9.78 -16.61
C PHE A 134 5.17 10.86 -15.55
N LEU A 135 4.76 10.59 -14.31
CA LEU A 135 4.96 11.51 -13.18
C LEU A 135 6.45 11.66 -12.85
N TYR A 136 7.21 10.57 -12.86
CA TYR A 136 8.64 10.56 -12.54
C TYR A 136 9.46 11.30 -13.60
N GLU A 137 9.12 11.17 -14.87
CA GLU A 137 9.76 11.94 -15.96
C GLU A 137 9.56 13.45 -15.80
N ALA A 138 8.42 13.89 -15.27
CA ALA A 138 8.14 15.30 -15.03
C ALA A 138 8.87 15.83 -13.79
N ASP A 139 8.80 15.10 -12.67
CA ASP A 139 9.55 15.40 -11.45
C ASP A 139 9.67 14.13 -10.59
N PRO A 140 10.88 13.73 -10.15
CA PRO A 140 11.08 12.57 -9.27
C PRO A 140 10.27 12.59 -7.96
N LEU A 141 9.80 13.76 -7.52
CA LEU A 141 8.98 13.92 -6.31
C LEU A 141 7.47 13.76 -6.58
N LEU A 142 7.01 13.98 -7.81
CA LEU A 142 5.59 13.89 -8.17
C LEU A 142 4.97 12.51 -7.91
N PRO A 143 5.65 11.37 -8.13
CA PRO A 143 5.16 10.06 -7.77
C PRO A 143 4.83 9.93 -6.26
N PHE A 144 5.67 10.49 -5.39
CA PHE A 144 5.46 10.46 -3.95
C PHE A 144 4.29 11.36 -3.54
N ILE A 145 4.19 12.56 -4.14
CA ILE A 145 3.08 13.50 -3.89
C ILE A 145 1.75 12.92 -4.38
N ALA A 146 1.72 12.36 -5.59
CA ALA A 146 0.53 11.70 -6.14
C ALA A 146 0.10 10.51 -5.27
N SER A 147 1.06 9.71 -4.81
CA SER A 147 0.80 8.60 -3.89
C SER A 147 0.21 9.08 -2.57
N ALA A 148 0.75 10.15 -1.98
CA ALA A 148 0.23 10.75 -0.75
C ALA A 148 -1.18 11.34 -0.94
N ALA A 149 -1.41 12.07 -2.03
CA ALA A 149 -2.69 12.71 -2.34
C ALA A 149 -3.81 11.69 -2.56
N LEU A 150 -3.48 10.54 -3.14
CA LEU A 150 -4.46 9.54 -3.52
C LEU A 150 -4.59 8.37 -2.52
N ALA A 151 -3.62 8.19 -1.60
CA ALA A 151 -3.67 7.14 -0.58
C ALA A 151 -4.92 7.25 0.32
N LEU A 152 -5.22 8.44 0.84
CA LEU A 152 -6.36 8.68 1.72
C LEU A 152 -7.72 8.52 1.01
N PRO A 153 -7.99 9.14 -0.15
CA PRO A 153 -9.26 8.95 -0.85
C PRO A 153 -9.50 7.49 -1.26
N VAL A 154 -8.47 6.81 -1.76
CA VAL A 154 -8.59 5.40 -2.16
C VAL A 154 -8.87 4.52 -0.94
N ALA A 155 -8.16 4.74 0.17
CA ALA A 155 -8.42 4.01 1.41
C ALA A 155 -9.84 4.26 1.93
N ALA A 156 -10.34 5.50 1.84
CA ALA A 156 -11.71 5.84 2.22
C ALA A 156 -12.76 5.15 1.33
N ILE A 157 -12.54 5.11 0.01
CA ILE A 157 -13.44 4.41 -0.93
C ILE A 157 -13.44 2.91 -0.63
N VAL A 158 -12.27 2.29 -0.47
CA VAL A 158 -12.16 0.86 -0.14
C VAL A 158 -12.83 0.57 1.20
N ALA A 159 -12.60 1.40 2.21
CA ALA A 159 -13.26 1.30 3.50
C ALA A 159 -14.80 1.39 3.39
N ALA A 160 -15.32 2.32 2.57
CA ALA A 160 -16.75 2.47 2.34
C ALA A 160 -17.36 1.29 1.57
N VAL A 161 -16.63 0.72 0.61
CA VAL A 161 -17.07 -0.48 -0.12
C VAL A 161 -17.07 -1.70 0.80
N LEU A 162 -16.00 -1.88 1.59
CA LEU A 162 -15.90 -2.99 2.54
C LEU A 162 -16.95 -2.91 3.64
N SER A 163 -17.18 -1.73 4.22
CA SER A 163 -18.24 -1.57 5.22
C SER A 163 -19.63 -1.87 4.65
N ARG A 164 -19.91 -1.48 3.40
CA ARG A 164 -21.16 -1.81 2.73
C ARG A 164 -21.32 -3.29 2.38
N ALA A 165 -20.22 -3.99 2.10
CA ALA A 165 -20.25 -5.41 1.73
C ALA A 165 -20.27 -6.35 2.96
N ILE A 166 -19.62 -5.95 4.06
CA ILE A 166 -19.46 -6.76 5.27
C ILE A 166 -20.65 -6.62 6.23
N VAL A 167 -21.16 -5.39 6.43
CA VAL A 167 -22.27 -5.12 7.38
C VAL A 167 -23.55 -5.93 7.09
N PRO A 168 -23.96 -6.17 5.83
CA PRO A 168 -25.15 -7.00 5.56
C PRO A 168 -24.97 -8.48 5.92
N LEU A 169 -23.75 -9.03 5.81
CA LEU A 169 -23.47 -10.45 6.02
C LEU A 169 -23.55 -10.84 7.50
N GLU A 170 -23.04 -9.99 8.39
CA GLU A 170 -23.13 -10.20 9.84
C GLU A 170 -24.59 -10.15 10.32
N ARG A 171 -25.40 -9.25 9.75
CA ARG A 171 -26.83 -9.13 10.06
C ARG A 171 -27.66 -10.34 9.62
N SER A 172 -27.28 -10.99 8.52
CA SER A 172 -27.95 -12.22 8.06
C SER A 172 -27.58 -13.46 8.87
N ALA A 173 -26.36 -13.51 9.42
CA ALA A 173 -25.91 -14.60 10.29
C ALA A 173 -26.50 -14.50 11.71
N GLU A 174 -26.80 -13.30 12.20
CA GLU A 174 -27.50 -13.12 13.49
C GLU A 174 -29.00 -13.43 13.44
N LEU A 175 -29.59 -13.51 12.24
CA LEU A 175 -31.02 -13.77 12.03
C LEU A 175 -31.35 -15.23 11.64
N SER A 176 -30.34 -16.10 11.57
CA SER A 176 -30.47 -17.53 11.24
C SER A 176 -30.11 -18.41 12.43
#